data_AF-A0A5D2W8W4-F1
#
_entry.id   AF-A0A5D2W8W4-F1
#
_cell.length_a   1.000
_cell.length_b   1.000
_cell.length_c   1.000
_cell.angle_alpha   90.00
_cell.angle_beta   90.00
_cell.angle_gamma   90.00
#
_symmetry.space_group_name_H-M   'P 1'
#
loop_
_entity.id
_entity.type
_entity.pdbx_description
1 polymer ?
#
loop_
_entity_poly.entity_id
_entity_poly.type
_entity_poly.pdbx_seq_one_letter_code
_entity_poly.pdbx_strand_id
1 'polypeptide(L)'
;MADMAKQIVETNGLPDVTSLLFRVVNGLGLLNLFLLLLIKAKLLLCSYKLHSLQSKFLFLHPCQVDDGVVLPDEASLYLTAIEDAEYKDDKIEFWNNVYGFDMSCIKKQAMMEPLVDTVDHKQIVTNCHLLKTMDISKMVLGDASFTAPFKLIAERDDYIHAFVAYFDVSFTKCHKLMGFSTGPRSRATHWKQTVLYLEDVLTICEGETIIGSMTVAPNKKNPRDVDIMVKYSLSGRRCVVSRVQFYKMR
;
A
#
# COMPACT_ATOMS: atom_id res chain seq x y z
N MET A 1 -7.94 13.93 -21.67
CA MET A 1 -8.74 13.36 -20.55
C MET A 1 -9.78 14.36 -20.05
N ALA A 2 -9.39 15.58 -19.68
CA ALA A 2 -10.34 16.65 -19.34
C ALA A 2 -11.36 16.91 -20.45
N ASP A 3 -10.93 16.98 -21.71
CA ASP A 3 -11.82 17.22 -22.85
C ASP A 3 -12.81 16.07 -23.10
N MET A 4 -12.34 14.82 -22.92
CA MET A 4 -13.20 13.64 -23.01
C MET A 4 -14.24 13.61 -21.88
N ALA A 5 -13.86 14.00 -20.65
CA ALA A 5 -14.79 14.11 -19.54
C ALA A 5 -15.87 15.17 -19.82
N LYS A 6 -15.48 16.31 -20.40
CA LYS A 6 -16.42 17.36 -20.82
C LYS A 6 -17.41 16.84 -21.88
N GLN A 7 -16.92 16.15 -22.90
CA GLN A 7 -17.77 15.54 -23.93
C GLN A 7 -18.75 14.52 -23.35
N ILE A 8 -18.33 13.71 -22.37
CA ILE A 8 -19.21 12.74 -21.69
C ILE A 8 -20.33 13.49 -20.95
N VAL A 9 -20.01 14.55 -20.21
CA VAL A 9 -21.00 15.36 -19.49
C VAL A 9 -22.02 15.97 -20.44
N GLU A 10 -21.55 16.56 -21.54
CA GLU A 10 -22.38 17.17 -22.57
C GLU A 10 -23.30 16.12 -23.24
N THR A 11 -22.76 14.96 -23.59
CA THR A 11 -23.51 13.87 -24.25
C THR A 11 -24.62 13.32 -23.35
N ASN A 12 -24.44 13.33 -22.03
CA ASN A 12 -25.42 12.81 -21.08
C ASN A 12 -26.42 13.86 -20.57
N GLY A 13 -26.43 15.07 -21.14
CA GLY A 13 -27.41 16.10 -20.79
C GLY A 13 -27.27 16.61 -19.35
N LEU A 14 -26.06 16.62 -18.80
CA LEU A 14 -25.75 17.15 -17.46
C LEU A 14 -24.93 18.46 -17.47
N PRO A 15 -25.16 19.43 -18.38
CA PRO A 15 -24.30 20.61 -18.49
C PRO A 15 -24.37 21.52 -17.26
N ASP A 16 -25.52 21.59 -16.58
CA ASP A 16 -25.75 22.50 -15.44
C ASP A 16 -25.28 21.97 -14.08
N VAL A 17 -24.95 20.68 -13.98
CA VAL A 17 -24.62 20.01 -12.70
C VAL A 17 -23.11 20.02 -12.42
N THR A 18 -22.27 20.35 -13.39
CA THR A 18 -20.81 20.24 -13.23
C THR A 18 -20.06 21.42 -13.85
N SER A 19 -19.82 22.46 -13.04
CA SER A 19 -18.66 23.32 -13.23
C SER A 19 -17.42 22.50 -12.84
N LEU A 20 -16.90 21.71 -13.80
CA LEU A 20 -15.72 20.88 -13.57
C LEU A 20 -14.49 21.79 -13.45
N LEU A 21 -14.21 22.23 -12.23
CA LEU A 21 -13.19 23.23 -11.93
C LEU A 21 -11.81 22.56 -11.93
N PHE A 22 -11.19 22.44 -13.10
CA PHE A 22 -9.79 22.05 -13.24
C PHE A 22 -8.88 23.22 -12.83
N ARG A 23 -8.65 23.42 -11.53
CA ARG A 23 -7.57 24.28 -11.05
C ARG A 23 -6.36 23.42 -10.69
N VAL A 24 -5.24 23.67 -11.37
CA VAL A 24 -3.94 23.13 -10.95
C VAL A 24 -3.52 23.93 -9.71
N VAL A 25 -3.70 23.33 -8.53
CA VAL A 25 -3.10 23.87 -7.31
C VAL A 25 -1.65 23.43 -7.27
N ASN A 26 -0.75 24.29 -7.75
CA ASN A 26 0.68 24.14 -7.52
C ASN A 26 0.96 24.50 -6.06
N GLY A 27 1.17 23.48 -5.21
CA GLY A 27 1.72 23.69 -3.87
C GLY A 27 1.05 22.90 -2.78
N LEU A 28 1.27 21.58 -2.73
CA LEU A 28 1.27 20.85 -1.46
C LEU A 28 2.24 19.66 -1.57
N GLY A 29 3.09 19.55 -0.55
CA GLY A 29 4.10 18.51 -0.42
C GLY A 29 3.50 17.12 -0.54
N LEU A 30 4.19 16.30 -1.30
CA LEU A 30 3.75 15.03 -1.86
C LEU A 30 3.54 13.89 -0.84
N LEU A 31 3.66 14.19 0.46
CA LEU A 31 3.36 13.29 1.58
C LEU A 31 1.93 12.75 1.52
N ASN A 32 0.98 13.59 1.11
CA ASN A 32 -0.41 13.17 0.95
C ASN A 32 -0.60 12.21 -0.23
N LEU A 33 0.33 12.17 -1.20
CA LEU A 33 0.20 11.35 -2.39
C LEU A 33 0.34 9.85 -2.08
N PHE A 34 1.08 9.43 -1.05
CA PHE A 34 1.28 8.00 -0.78
C PHE A 34 0.05 7.34 -0.14
N LEU A 35 -0.59 8.04 0.80
CA LEU A 35 -1.87 7.59 1.32
C LEU A 35 -2.99 7.73 0.30
N LEU A 36 -2.94 8.77 -0.55
CA LEU A 36 -3.77 8.88 -1.74
C LEU A 36 -3.43 7.85 -2.84
N LEU A 37 -2.27 7.20 -2.84
CA LEU A 37 -1.94 6.19 -3.84
C LEU A 37 -2.47 4.82 -3.42
N LEU A 38 -2.49 4.55 -2.12
CA LEU A 38 -3.29 3.46 -1.56
C LEU A 38 -4.79 3.80 -1.67
N ILE A 39 -5.29 4.98 -1.29
CA ILE A 39 -6.76 5.23 -1.20
C ILE A 39 -7.40 5.84 -2.48
N LYS A 40 -6.66 6.58 -3.33
CA LYS A 40 -7.20 7.39 -4.46
C LYS A 40 -6.71 7.00 -5.86
N ALA A 41 -6.42 5.73 -6.13
CA ALA A 41 -6.45 5.27 -7.51
C ALA A 41 -7.86 4.73 -7.81
N LYS A 42 -8.58 5.29 -8.80
CA LYS A 42 -9.67 4.57 -9.48
C LYS A 42 -10.98 4.30 -8.72
N LEU A 43 -11.51 5.29 -7.99
CA LEU A 43 -12.97 5.45 -7.88
C LEU A 43 -13.51 6.38 -8.98
N LEU A 44 -13.02 6.23 -10.22
CA LEU A 44 -13.74 6.50 -11.46
C LEU A 44 -12.85 6.05 -12.64
N LEU A 45 -13.46 5.28 -13.55
CA LEU A 45 -12.96 4.82 -14.85
C LEU A 45 -12.00 3.62 -14.92
N CYS A 46 -12.47 2.67 -15.72
CA CYS A 46 -11.86 1.46 -16.21
C CYS A 46 -10.49 1.67 -16.87
N SER A 47 -9.75 0.56 -16.93
CA SER A 47 -8.70 0.23 -17.91
C SER A 47 -7.32 0.92 -17.80
N TYR A 48 -6.32 0.06 -17.97
CA TYR A 48 -4.95 0.19 -18.51
C TYR A 48 -3.96 1.32 -18.14
N LYS A 49 -2.75 0.85 -17.80
CA LYS A 49 -1.38 1.42 -17.88
C LYS A 49 -1.28 2.95 -17.92
N LEU A 50 -0.77 3.55 -16.84
CA LEU A 50 -0.50 5.00 -16.82
C LEU A 50 0.63 5.37 -15.85
N HIS A 51 1.88 5.27 -16.31
CA HIS A 51 3.08 5.73 -15.61
C HIS A 51 3.34 7.25 -15.77
N SER A 52 2.37 8.04 -16.23
CA SER A 52 2.63 9.45 -16.60
C SER A 52 1.58 10.49 -16.24
N LEU A 53 0.50 10.15 -15.52
CA LEU A 53 -0.60 11.11 -15.25
C LEU A 53 -0.94 11.38 -13.77
N GLN A 54 -0.05 11.03 -12.83
CA GLN A 54 -0.27 11.32 -11.40
C GLN A 54 -0.20 12.81 -11.04
N SER A 55 0.23 13.69 -11.94
CA SER A 55 0.41 15.13 -11.68
C SER A 55 -0.83 16.01 -11.94
N LYS A 56 -1.97 15.46 -12.39
CA LYS A 56 -3.11 16.29 -12.86
C LYS A 56 -4.47 16.00 -12.20
N PHE A 57 -4.53 15.25 -11.11
CA PHE A 57 -5.80 14.96 -10.46
C PHE A 57 -6.04 15.81 -9.21
N LEU A 58 -7.02 16.69 -9.38
CA LEU A 58 -7.88 17.38 -8.40
C LEU A 58 -7.44 17.26 -6.93
N PHE A 59 -6.67 18.25 -6.49
CA PHE A 59 -6.65 18.62 -5.09
C PHE A 59 -8.01 19.23 -4.76
N LEU A 60 -8.85 18.44 -4.10
CA LEU A 60 -9.52 19.04 -2.96
C LEU A 60 -8.38 19.40 -1.99
N HIS A 61 -7.95 20.67 -2.01
CA HIS A 61 -7.91 21.33 -0.70
C HIS A 61 -9.24 20.95 -0.03
N PRO A 62 -9.31 20.72 1.27
CA PRO A 62 -10.56 21.00 1.93
C PRO A 62 -10.88 22.43 1.48
N CYS A 63 -11.73 22.58 0.46
CA CYS A 63 -12.62 23.69 0.39
C CYS A 63 -13.31 23.49 1.72
N GLN A 64 -12.81 24.17 2.75
CA GLN A 64 -13.56 24.57 3.91
C GLN A 64 -14.67 25.46 3.34
N VAL A 65 -15.57 24.81 2.60
CA VAL A 65 -16.95 25.18 2.58
C VAL A 65 -17.36 24.81 3.99
N ASP A 66 -17.82 25.81 4.75
CA ASP A 66 -18.50 25.54 6.01
C ASP A 66 -19.54 24.42 5.72
N ASP A 67 -19.49 23.33 6.50
CA ASP A 67 -20.26 22.07 6.33
C ASP A 67 -19.86 21.07 5.21
N GLY A 68 -18.63 21.13 4.67
CA GLY A 68 -18.13 20.11 3.74
C GLY A 68 -17.87 18.73 4.38
N VAL A 69 -18.26 17.63 3.69
CA VAL A 69 -17.95 16.25 4.09
C VAL A 69 -16.88 15.65 3.18
N VAL A 70 -15.87 15.01 3.77
CA VAL A 70 -14.84 14.26 3.02
C VAL A 70 -15.28 12.80 2.90
N LEU A 71 -15.25 12.24 1.70
CA LEU A 71 -15.58 10.84 1.42
C LEU A 71 -14.54 10.24 0.47
N PRO A 72 -13.88 9.11 0.83
CA PRO A 72 -13.89 8.50 2.16
C PRO A 72 -13.24 9.40 3.21
N ASP A 73 -13.67 9.27 4.47
CA ASP A 73 -13.14 10.05 5.59
C ASP A 73 -12.13 9.28 6.46
N GLU A 74 -12.10 7.95 6.39
CA GLU A 74 -11.17 7.14 7.16
C GLU A 74 -10.48 6.10 6.29
N ALA A 75 -9.20 5.86 6.59
CA ALA A 75 -8.46 4.73 6.06
C ALA A 75 -7.54 4.10 7.09
N SER A 76 -7.41 2.78 7.01
CA SER A 76 -6.64 1.97 7.95
C SER A 76 -5.64 1.10 7.20
N LEU A 77 -4.38 1.12 7.62
CA LEU A 77 -3.31 0.30 7.06
C LEU A 77 -3.07 -0.93 7.95
N TYR A 78 -2.99 -2.10 7.33
CA TYR A 78 -2.77 -3.38 7.98
C TYR A 78 -1.52 -4.07 7.46
N LEU A 79 -0.98 -4.97 8.29
CA LEU A 79 0.16 -5.82 7.97
C LEU A 79 -0.19 -7.28 8.29
N THR A 80 0.24 -8.21 7.45
CA THR A 80 0.23 -9.65 7.70
C THR A 80 1.49 -10.30 7.12
N ALA A 81 1.71 -11.60 7.33
CA ALA A 81 2.85 -12.34 6.81
C ALA A 81 2.41 -13.56 6.00
N ILE A 82 3.17 -13.87 4.95
CA ILE A 82 2.81 -14.90 3.98
C ILE A 82 3.93 -15.89 3.67
N GLU A 83 3.51 -17.09 3.26
CA GLU A 83 4.29 -18.08 2.56
C GLU A 83 4.22 -17.77 1.05
N ASP A 84 5.38 -17.69 0.37
CA ASP A 84 5.45 -17.27 -1.04
C ASP A 84 6.75 -17.76 -1.71
N ALA A 85 7.18 -18.99 -1.40
CA ALA A 85 8.46 -19.55 -1.84
C ALA A 85 8.60 -19.54 -3.37
N GLU A 86 7.59 -20.06 -4.08
CA GLU A 86 7.61 -20.21 -5.54
C GLU A 86 7.72 -18.85 -6.23
N TYR A 87 6.92 -17.86 -5.81
CA TYR A 87 6.94 -16.53 -6.43
C TYR A 87 8.20 -15.74 -6.06
N LYS A 88 8.71 -15.90 -4.84
CA LYS A 88 10.02 -15.35 -4.46
C LYS A 88 11.14 -15.95 -5.32
N ASP A 89 11.11 -17.25 -5.61
CA ASP A 89 12.10 -17.87 -6.47
C ASP A 89 12.09 -17.24 -7.87
N ASP A 90 10.91 -17.11 -8.47
CA ASP A 90 10.71 -16.51 -9.80
C ASP A 90 11.09 -15.01 -9.88
N LYS A 91 10.85 -14.23 -8.81
CA LYS A 91 11.03 -12.77 -8.83
C LYS A 91 12.36 -12.30 -8.28
N ILE A 92 12.91 -13.04 -7.32
CA ILE A 92 14.10 -12.65 -6.56
C ILE A 92 15.26 -13.60 -6.87
N GLU A 93 15.07 -14.90 -6.69
CA GLU A 93 16.16 -15.88 -6.81
C GLU A 93 16.55 -16.18 -8.26
N PHE A 94 15.65 -15.94 -9.22
CA PHE A 94 15.91 -15.96 -10.66
C PHE A 94 17.22 -15.23 -11.04
N TRP A 95 17.49 -14.11 -10.38
CA TRP A 95 18.67 -13.29 -10.64
C TRP A 95 19.99 -13.95 -10.22
N ASN A 96 19.99 -15.02 -9.43
CA ASN A 96 21.21 -15.75 -9.11
C ASN A 96 21.80 -16.45 -10.34
N ASN A 97 20.95 -16.87 -11.29
CA ASN A 97 21.38 -17.60 -12.47
C ASN A 97 20.43 -17.36 -13.65
N VAL A 98 20.75 -16.33 -14.43
CA VAL A 98 20.01 -16.00 -15.65
C VAL A 98 20.73 -16.66 -16.83
N TYR A 99 20.33 -17.88 -17.18
CA TYR A 99 20.92 -18.65 -18.31
C TYR A 99 22.44 -18.90 -18.20
N GLY A 100 22.94 -19.16 -16.99
CA GLY A 100 24.36 -19.36 -16.71
C GLY A 100 25.11 -18.12 -16.24
N PHE A 101 24.44 -16.95 -16.24
CA PHE A 101 25.03 -15.68 -15.81
C PHE A 101 24.57 -15.32 -14.39
N ASP A 102 25.52 -15.02 -13.50
CA ASP A 102 25.24 -14.48 -12.17
C ASP A 102 24.84 -13.00 -12.28
N MET A 103 23.59 -12.70 -11.96
CA MET A 103 23.03 -11.35 -11.90
C MET A 103 22.58 -10.98 -10.48
N SER A 104 23.19 -11.57 -9.45
CA SER A 104 22.86 -11.34 -8.03
C SER A 104 23.00 -9.87 -7.60
N CYS A 105 23.69 -9.04 -8.37
CA CYS A 105 23.68 -7.58 -8.18
C CYS A 105 22.27 -6.98 -8.36
N ILE A 106 21.45 -7.50 -9.29
CA ILE A 106 20.07 -7.09 -9.52
C ILE A 106 19.16 -7.62 -8.41
N LYS A 107 19.41 -8.85 -7.93
CA LYS A 107 18.70 -9.44 -6.77
C LYS A 107 18.66 -8.48 -5.58
N LYS A 108 19.79 -7.84 -5.26
CA LYS A 108 19.89 -6.87 -4.15
C LYS A 108 18.95 -5.69 -4.36
N GLN A 109 18.77 -5.21 -5.59
CA GLN A 109 17.84 -4.15 -5.89
C GLN A 109 16.38 -4.65 -5.84
N ALA A 110 16.11 -5.81 -6.42
CA ALA A 110 14.78 -6.42 -6.39
C ALA A 110 14.27 -6.66 -4.96
N MET A 111 15.15 -7.04 -4.03
CA MET A 111 14.80 -7.22 -2.61
C MET A 111 14.43 -5.92 -1.88
N MET A 112 14.92 -4.77 -2.36
CA MET A 112 14.57 -3.47 -1.78
C MET A 112 13.29 -2.89 -2.38
N GLU A 113 12.76 -3.43 -3.48
CA GLU A 113 11.60 -2.89 -4.17
C GLU A 113 10.35 -3.74 -3.83
N PRO A 114 9.35 -3.19 -3.12
CA PRO A 114 8.12 -3.92 -2.84
C PRO A 114 7.37 -4.25 -4.14
N LEU A 115 6.74 -5.41 -4.19
CA LEU A 115 5.90 -5.81 -5.33
C LEU A 115 4.44 -5.50 -5.09
N VAL A 116 3.71 -5.09 -6.13
CA VAL A 116 2.26 -4.91 -6.09
C VAL A 116 1.60 -6.07 -6.81
N ASP A 117 1.10 -7.05 -6.06
CA ASP A 117 0.45 -8.23 -6.62
C ASP A 117 -0.69 -8.79 -5.77
N THR A 118 -1.47 -9.70 -6.36
CA THR A 118 -2.60 -10.35 -5.69
C THR A 118 -2.08 -11.54 -4.91
N VAL A 119 -2.34 -11.53 -3.61
CA VAL A 119 -1.96 -12.58 -2.68
C VAL A 119 -3.16 -13.51 -2.46
N ASP A 120 -2.96 -14.82 -2.54
CA ASP A 120 -4.01 -15.78 -2.20
C ASP A 120 -4.18 -15.83 -0.67
N HIS A 121 -5.42 -15.82 -0.18
CA HIS A 121 -5.73 -15.98 1.24
C HIS A 121 -5.11 -17.23 1.87
N LYS A 122 -4.84 -18.28 1.09
CA LYS A 122 -4.17 -19.50 1.54
C LYS A 122 -2.70 -19.29 1.90
N GLN A 123 -2.06 -18.27 1.34
CA GLN A 123 -0.66 -17.92 1.62
C GLN A 123 -0.49 -17.21 2.96
N ILE A 124 -1.58 -16.71 3.56
CA ILE A 124 -1.53 -16.03 4.86
C ILE A 124 -1.14 -17.03 5.96
N VAL A 125 -0.05 -16.72 6.68
CA VAL A 125 0.48 -17.53 7.79
C VAL A 125 0.10 -16.95 9.15
N THR A 126 -0.10 -15.63 9.24
CA THR A 126 -0.37 -14.94 10.51
C THR A 126 -1.72 -14.24 10.52
N ASN A 127 -2.15 -13.81 11.71
CA ASN A 127 -3.18 -12.79 11.81
C ASN A 127 -2.74 -11.48 11.12
N CYS A 128 -3.65 -10.50 11.06
CA CYS A 128 -3.33 -9.15 10.62
C CYS A 128 -3.17 -8.19 11.81
N HIS A 129 -2.33 -7.17 11.66
CA HIS A 129 -2.12 -6.12 12.65
C HIS A 129 -2.43 -4.75 12.04
N LEU A 130 -3.23 -3.92 12.74
CA LEU A 130 -3.49 -2.54 12.34
C LEU A 130 -2.24 -1.69 12.64
N LEU A 131 -1.63 -1.11 11.62
CA LEU A 131 -0.48 -0.21 11.76
C LEU A 131 -0.91 1.22 12.08
N LYS A 132 -1.88 1.74 11.34
CA LYS A 132 -2.28 3.15 11.43
C LYS A 132 -3.69 3.35 10.88
N THR A 133 -4.52 4.07 11.64
CA THR A 133 -5.78 4.65 11.13
C THR A 133 -5.57 6.14 10.90
N MET A 134 -6.13 6.64 9.81
CA MET A 134 -5.97 8.02 9.33
C MET A 134 -7.34 8.62 9.06
N ASP A 135 -7.64 9.72 9.76
CA ASP A 135 -8.80 10.57 9.54
C ASP A 135 -8.47 11.57 8.43
N ILE A 136 -8.88 11.24 7.21
CA ILE A 136 -8.58 11.99 5.97
C ILE A 136 -9.09 13.44 6.07
N SER A 137 -10.14 13.68 6.85
CA SER A 137 -10.70 15.03 7.03
C SER A 137 -9.80 15.95 7.87
N LYS A 138 -8.91 15.40 8.69
CA LYS A 138 -8.04 16.15 9.62
C LYS A 138 -6.56 16.04 9.33
N MET A 139 -6.15 15.24 8.34
CA MET A 139 -4.74 15.03 8.03
C MET A 139 -4.03 16.30 7.57
N VAL A 140 -2.86 16.56 8.14
CA VAL A 140 -1.92 17.60 7.72
C VAL A 140 -0.68 17.03 7.07
N LEU A 141 0.10 17.89 6.40
CA LEU A 141 1.42 17.54 5.88
C LEU A 141 2.31 17.06 7.02
N GLY A 142 2.58 15.75 7.06
CA GLY A 142 3.39 15.11 8.09
C GLY A 142 2.76 13.82 8.59
N ASP A 143 1.44 13.77 8.63
CA ASP A 143 0.68 12.69 9.26
C ASP A 143 0.80 11.34 8.53
N ALA A 144 1.17 11.38 7.25
CA ALA A 144 1.46 10.19 6.45
C ALA A 144 2.82 9.56 6.77
N SER A 145 3.73 10.27 7.44
CA SER A 145 4.97 9.73 7.95
C SER A 145 4.76 9.18 9.37
N PHE A 146 4.91 7.88 9.55
CA PHE A 146 4.67 7.25 10.85
C PHE A 146 5.66 6.14 11.14
N THR A 147 5.78 5.80 12.42
CA THR A 147 6.38 4.56 12.89
C THR A 147 5.35 3.86 13.76
N ALA A 148 5.01 2.63 13.42
CA ALA A 148 4.03 1.83 14.15
C ALA A 148 4.67 0.50 14.59
N PRO A 149 4.55 0.11 15.87
CA PRO A 149 4.87 -1.25 16.27
C PRO A 149 3.85 -2.23 15.67
N PHE A 150 4.25 -3.48 15.48
CA PHE A 150 3.33 -4.55 15.10
C PHE A 150 3.65 -5.84 15.85
N LYS A 151 2.62 -6.67 15.98
CA LYS A 151 2.69 -8.02 16.53
C LYS A 151 1.86 -8.95 15.65
N LEU A 152 2.52 -9.88 14.98
CA LEU A 152 1.90 -10.91 14.14
C LEU A 152 2.05 -12.26 14.81
N ILE A 153 0.95 -12.99 14.95
CA ILE A 153 0.87 -14.31 15.58
C ILE A 153 0.62 -15.33 14.48
N ALA A 154 1.44 -16.37 14.43
CA ALA A 154 1.29 -17.47 13.49
C ALA A 154 0.01 -18.26 13.77
N GLU A 155 -0.81 -18.43 12.74
CA GLU A 155 -2.04 -19.23 12.74
C GLU A 155 -1.76 -20.70 12.38
N ARG A 156 -0.55 -21.01 11.87
CA ARG A 156 -0.11 -22.36 11.52
C ARG A 156 1.42 -22.47 11.50
N ASP A 157 1.92 -23.70 11.55
CA ASP A 157 3.33 -24.02 11.27
C ASP A 157 3.62 -23.77 9.77
N ASP A 158 4.58 -22.90 9.45
CA ASP A 158 4.92 -22.57 8.05
C ASP A 158 6.25 -21.81 7.92
N TYR A 159 6.56 -21.41 6.68
CA TYR A 159 7.64 -20.48 6.34
C TYR A 159 7.10 -19.10 5.97
N ILE A 160 7.73 -18.05 6.48
CA ILE A 160 7.40 -16.66 6.12
C ILE A 160 8.47 -16.12 5.19
N HIS A 161 8.02 -15.71 4.00
CA HIS A 161 8.86 -15.20 2.92
C HIS A 161 8.71 -13.68 2.75
N ALA A 162 7.55 -13.13 3.10
CA ALA A 162 7.25 -11.71 2.94
C ALA A 162 6.27 -11.20 3.99
N PHE A 163 6.32 -9.90 4.25
CA PHE A 163 5.19 -9.17 4.82
C PHE A 163 4.28 -8.65 3.71
N VAL A 164 2.99 -8.54 4.00
CA VAL A 164 1.99 -7.98 3.09
C VAL A 164 1.31 -6.81 3.77
N ALA A 165 1.42 -5.64 3.17
CA ALA A 165 0.70 -4.44 3.57
C ALA A 165 -0.51 -4.21 2.66
N TYR A 166 -1.64 -3.91 3.28
CA TYR A 166 -2.89 -3.59 2.59
C TYR A 166 -3.68 -2.55 3.41
N PHE A 167 -4.73 -1.99 2.84
CA PHE A 167 -5.54 -0.96 3.50
C PHE A 167 -7.03 -1.19 3.33
N ASP A 168 -7.77 -0.65 4.28
CA ASP A 168 -9.22 -0.56 4.27
C ASP A 168 -9.63 0.91 4.21
N VAL A 169 -10.77 1.16 3.57
CA VAL A 169 -11.37 2.48 3.40
C VAL A 169 -12.78 2.47 3.95
N SER A 170 -13.10 3.46 4.77
CA SER A 170 -14.40 3.61 5.42
C SER A 170 -15.04 4.96 5.09
N PHE A 171 -16.36 4.95 4.91
CA PHE A 171 -17.21 6.13 4.72
C PHE A 171 -18.10 6.28 5.95
N THR A 172 -17.52 6.78 7.05
CA THR A 172 -18.19 6.82 8.37
C THR A 172 -19.29 7.87 8.43
N LYS A 173 -19.26 8.84 7.51
CA LYS A 173 -20.28 9.90 7.39
C LYS A 173 -21.54 9.49 6.64
N CYS A 174 -21.60 8.28 6.11
CA CYS A 174 -22.80 7.74 5.49
C CYS A 174 -23.75 7.14 6.54
N HIS A 175 -25.07 7.20 6.28
CA HIS A 175 -26.09 6.59 7.17
C HIS A 175 -25.88 5.08 7.37
N LYS A 176 -25.32 4.39 6.37
CA LYS A 176 -24.89 3.00 6.48
C LYS A 176 -23.37 2.96 6.47
N LEU A 177 -22.79 2.12 7.32
CA LEU A 177 -21.36 1.84 7.28
C LEU A 177 -21.02 1.26 5.90
N MET A 178 -20.26 2.03 5.15
CA MET A 178 -19.84 1.71 3.78
C MET A 178 -18.31 1.70 3.77
N GLY A 179 -17.74 0.81 2.99
CA GLY A 179 -16.29 0.68 2.90
C GLY A 179 -15.89 -0.51 2.05
N PHE A 180 -14.59 -0.63 1.79
CA PHE A 180 -14.03 -1.81 1.18
C PHE A 180 -12.62 -2.04 1.71
N SER A 181 -12.20 -3.30 1.64
CA SER A 181 -10.88 -3.76 2.05
C SER A 181 -10.09 -4.21 0.83
N THR A 182 -8.80 -3.90 0.82
CA THR A 182 -7.84 -4.47 -0.15
C THR A 182 -7.10 -5.68 0.39
N GLY A 183 -7.47 -6.19 1.57
CA GLY A 183 -6.83 -7.35 2.17
C GLY A 183 -6.95 -8.61 1.31
N PRO A 184 -6.02 -9.57 1.44
CA PRO A 184 -6.04 -10.79 0.63
C PRO A 184 -7.25 -11.71 0.91
N ARG A 185 -7.93 -11.53 2.05
CA ARG A 185 -9.20 -12.21 2.37
C ARG A 185 -10.43 -11.54 1.74
N SER A 186 -10.26 -10.36 1.15
CA SER A 186 -11.32 -9.56 0.52
C SER A 186 -11.33 -9.75 -0.99
N ARG A 187 -12.40 -9.31 -1.65
CA ARG A 187 -12.48 -9.35 -3.12
C ARG A 187 -11.34 -8.53 -3.71
N ALA A 188 -10.61 -9.14 -4.66
CA ALA A 188 -9.50 -8.48 -5.32
C ALA A 188 -9.91 -7.13 -5.94
N THR A 189 -9.10 -6.12 -5.66
CA THR A 189 -9.22 -4.79 -6.22
C THR A 189 -8.05 -4.53 -7.17
N HIS A 190 -8.11 -3.45 -7.95
CA HIS A 190 -7.01 -3.09 -8.84
C HIS A 190 -5.74 -2.65 -8.09
N TRP A 191 -5.84 -2.32 -6.79
CA TRP A 191 -4.69 -2.04 -5.93
C TRP A 191 -3.91 -3.28 -5.55
N LYS A 192 -4.58 -4.44 -5.54
CA LYS A 192 -4.01 -5.69 -5.05
C LYS A 192 -3.41 -5.50 -3.65
N GLN A 193 -2.25 -6.06 -3.34
CA GLN A 193 -1.53 -5.87 -2.09
C GLN A 193 -0.05 -5.52 -2.32
N THR A 194 0.59 -4.93 -1.32
CA THR A 194 2.02 -4.61 -1.35
C THR A 194 2.81 -5.68 -0.62
N VAL A 195 3.64 -6.43 -1.34
CA VAL A 195 4.47 -7.53 -0.84
C VAL A 195 5.89 -7.02 -0.57
N LEU A 196 6.37 -7.22 0.66
CA LEU A 196 7.70 -6.85 1.13
C LEU A 196 8.50 -8.12 1.45
N TYR A 197 9.30 -8.59 0.50
CA TYR A 197 10.10 -9.81 0.67
C TYR A 197 11.19 -9.66 1.72
N LEU A 198 11.32 -10.67 2.57
CA LEU A 198 12.35 -10.73 3.61
C LEU A 198 13.65 -11.33 3.06
N GLU A 199 14.78 -10.77 3.47
CA GLU A 199 16.11 -11.33 3.17
C GLU A 199 16.23 -12.76 3.70
N ASP A 200 15.81 -12.99 4.95
CA ASP A 200 15.79 -14.32 5.57
C ASP A 200 14.40 -14.97 5.41
N VAL A 201 14.36 -16.29 5.19
CA VAL A 201 13.12 -17.07 5.29
C VAL A 201 12.92 -17.49 6.73
N LEU A 202 11.78 -17.11 7.33
CA LEU A 202 11.53 -17.37 8.74
C LEU A 202 10.76 -18.68 8.89
N THR A 203 11.30 -19.63 9.64
CA THR A 203 10.55 -20.82 10.04
C THR A 203 9.77 -20.50 11.31
N ILE A 204 8.44 -20.54 11.24
CA ILE A 204 7.57 -20.19 12.36
C ILE A 204 6.63 -21.34 12.69
N CYS A 205 6.35 -21.53 13.97
CA CYS A 205 5.35 -22.49 14.42
C CYS A 205 4.08 -21.77 14.91
N GLU A 206 2.94 -22.46 14.87
CA GLU A 206 1.65 -21.96 15.35
C GLU A 206 1.77 -21.41 16.79
N GLY A 207 1.17 -20.22 17.00
CA GLY A 207 1.21 -19.49 18.25
C GLY A 207 2.48 -18.67 18.48
N GLU A 208 3.55 -18.87 17.70
CA GLU A 208 4.74 -18.02 17.76
C GLU A 208 4.46 -16.63 17.21
N THR A 209 5.27 -15.66 17.60
CA THR A 209 5.01 -14.24 17.33
C THR A 209 6.21 -13.58 16.68
N ILE A 210 5.94 -12.84 15.60
CA ILE A 210 6.86 -11.83 15.06
C ILE A 210 6.50 -10.47 15.65
N ILE A 211 7.48 -9.81 16.26
CA ILE A 211 7.34 -8.48 16.84
C ILE A 211 8.25 -7.52 16.10
N GLY A 212 7.80 -6.30 15.88
CA GLY A 212 8.59 -5.36 15.12
C GLY A 212 8.03 -3.95 15.11
N SER A 213 8.60 -3.13 14.25
CA SER A 213 8.06 -1.84 13.89
C SER A 213 8.25 -1.55 12.41
N MET A 214 7.27 -0.90 11.82
CA MET A 214 7.32 -0.40 10.45
C MET A 214 7.32 1.12 10.47
N THR A 215 8.33 1.71 9.84
CA THR A 215 8.43 3.14 9.58
C THR A 215 8.17 3.39 8.11
N VAL A 216 7.27 4.33 7.81
CA VAL A 216 6.95 4.76 6.46
C VAL A 216 7.17 6.26 6.40
N ALA A 217 7.95 6.73 5.43
CA ALA A 217 8.18 8.15 5.19
C ALA A 217 8.51 8.40 3.72
N PRO A 218 8.16 9.56 3.14
CA PRO A 218 8.58 9.86 1.78
C PRO A 218 10.08 10.11 1.70
N ASN A 219 10.62 9.81 0.53
CA ASN A 219 12.03 9.92 0.27
C ASN A 219 12.49 11.38 0.24
N LYS A 220 13.67 11.64 0.83
CA LYS A 220 14.25 12.99 0.94
C LYS A 220 14.60 13.62 -0.41
N LYS A 221 14.94 12.82 -1.43
CA LYS A 221 15.36 13.31 -2.76
C LYS A 221 14.16 13.46 -3.70
N ASN A 222 13.31 12.45 -3.76
CA ASN A 222 12.09 12.46 -4.54
C ASN A 222 10.89 12.19 -3.63
N PRO A 223 10.12 13.20 -3.22
CA PRO A 223 8.96 13.01 -2.35
C PRO A 223 7.87 12.08 -2.94
N ARG A 224 7.98 11.66 -4.21
CA ARG A 224 7.12 10.66 -4.86
C ARG A 224 7.47 9.23 -4.47
N ASP A 225 8.74 8.99 -4.17
CA ASP A 225 9.19 7.70 -3.70
C ASP A 225 8.89 7.60 -2.20
N VAL A 226 8.70 6.37 -1.73
CA VAL A 226 8.50 6.10 -0.30
C VAL A 226 9.54 5.15 0.23
N ASP A 227 10.16 5.58 1.32
CA ASP A 227 11.11 4.80 2.09
C ASP A 227 10.34 4.07 3.19
N ILE A 228 10.48 2.74 3.22
CA ILE A 228 9.89 1.87 4.22
C ILE A 228 11.03 1.19 4.97
N MET A 229 11.03 1.27 6.30
CA MET A 229 11.95 0.52 7.14
C MET A 229 11.15 -0.44 8.01
N VAL A 230 11.51 -1.72 7.97
CA VAL A 230 10.88 -2.75 8.80
C VAL A 230 11.93 -3.32 9.73
N LYS A 231 11.69 -3.18 11.03
CA LYS A 231 12.43 -3.87 12.09
C LYS A 231 11.58 -5.05 12.53
N TYR A 232 12.13 -6.25 12.55
CA TYR A 232 11.40 -7.43 12.99
C TYR A 232 12.31 -8.38 13.75
N SER A 233 11.72 -9.07 14.73
CA SER A 233 12.35 -10.14 15.44
C SER A 233 11.38 -11.29 15.65
N LEU A 234 11.94 -12.51 15.61
CA LEU A 234 11.27 -13.75 15.93
C LEU A 234 12.21 -14.52 16.85
N SER A 235 11.69 -14.96 18.00
CA SER A 235 12.40 -15.87 18.90
C SER A 235 11.54 -17.12 19.06
N GLY A 236 11.47 -17.90 17.98
CA GLY A 236 10.70 -19.13 17.88
C GLY A 236 11.51 -20.37 18.22
N ARG A 237 10.85 -21.53 18.22
CA ARG A 237 11.46 -22.83 18.51
C ARG A 237 12.47 -23.26 17.45
N ARG A 238 12.23 -22.90 16.19
CA ARG A 238 13.02 -23.32 15.02
C ARG A 238 13.83 -22.19 14.39
N CYS A 239 13.56 -20.95 14.74
CA CYS A 239 14.19 -19.78 14.15
C CYS A 239 14.32 -18.68 15.20
N VAL A 240 15.52 -18.10 15.32
CA VAL A 240 15.78 -16.89 16.10
C VAL A 240 16.42 -15.88 15.16
N VAL A 241 15.73 -14.76 14.91
CA VAL A 241 16.17 -13.71 14.00
C VAL A 241 15.85 -12.34 14.57
N SER A 242 16.70 -11.36 14.26
CA SER A 242 16.46 -9.94 14.49
C SER A 242 17.09 -9.15 13.35
N ARG A 243 16.28 -8.41 12.59
CA ARG A 243 16.70 -7.73 11.37
C ARG A 243 16.07 -6.34 11.26
N VAL A 244 16.77 -5.51 10.50
CA VAL A 244 16.29 -4.22 10.00
C VAL A 244 16.46 -4.25 8.49
N GLN A 245 15.35 -4.15 7.77
CA GLN A 245 15.35 -4.13 6.31
C GLN A 245 14.75 -2.84 5.79
N PHE A 246 15.34 -2.33 4.71
CA PHE A 246 14.93 -1.09 4.06
C PHE A 246 14.38 -1.39 2.68
N TYR A 247 13.26 -0.77 2.36
CA TYR A 247 12.62 -0.85 1.07
C TYR A 247 12.41 0.56 0.53
N LYS A 248 12.37 0.65 -0.80
CA LYS A 248 12.10 1.89 -1.51
C LYS A 248 11.08 1.61 -2.60
N MET A 249 9.87 2.14 -2.43
CA MET A 249 8.84 2.15 -3.46
C MET A 249 9.05 3.37 -4.36
N ARG A 250 9.20 3.16 -5.66
CA ARG A 250 9.48 4.20 -6.68
C ARG A 250 8.33 4.32 -7.67
#